data_AF-A0A1A8TSA8-F1
#
_entry.id   AF-A0A1A8TSA8-F1
#
_cell.length_a   1.000
_cell.length_b   1.000
_cell.length_c   1.000
_cell.angle_alpha   90.00
_cell.angle_beta   90.00
_cell.angle_gamma   90.00
#
_symmetry.space_group_name_H-M   'P 1'
#
loop_
_entity.id
_entity.type
_entity.pdbx_description
1 polymer ?
#
loop_
_entity_poly.entity_id
_entity_poly.type
_entity_poly.pdbx_seq_one_letter_code
_entity_poly.pdbx_strand_id
1 'polypeptide(L)'
;MLVFRLFIAALLTTVLTPHVWAYNYGQSALSLQRYLDANPNQLPLIEQLSVRVHSQPIPMAASQPDTQKIAVVLRGSADLPSNQAWVVAFKRRMQELNIDFRLDVFHAERDDGIYATLHTFKKIEAANFDYLIVDGVDDYNRPLLERILKRDEIAVVVLNAIAPFSAWRLHPPLIYIGIDSAKMMQRLASYLHRVLPERAMIDVISTQDAYLNQRYCQIFENEQSSLGHKVRFSYQVSDQAAPAYSAAQAVLERGMDTLMAHFIFSCTPNIAQGVARAISERGASTATTNAWLGQKSIGQASQEGVVMVTVLEMKDNMAIATAEAIKGDIESRLLPRIYMESFHMLTPEMDEQTRQLTFQQAVPYSSSLWPR
;
A
#
# COMPACT_ATOMS: atom_id res chain seq x y z
N MET A 1 3.04 -32.29 54.27
CA MET A 1 1.91 -31.60 53.61
C MET A 1 2.26 -30.28 52.92
N LEU A 2 3.48 -29.75 53.02
CA LEU A 2 3.88 -28.50 52.33
C LEU A 2 4.37 -28.72 50.89
N VAL A 3 4.95 -29.89 50.58
CA VAL A 3 5.58 -30.17 49.28
C VAL A 3 4.56 -30.45 48.16
N PHE A 4 3.35 -30.92 48.50
CA PHE A 4 2.30 -31.22 47.52
C PHE A 4 1.56 -29.97 47.01
N ARG A 5 1.61 -28.85 47.75
CA ARG A 5 0.97 -27.58 47.35
C ARG A 5 1.81 -26.76 46.38
N LEU A 6 3.14 -26.96 46.36
CA LEU A 6 4.04 -26.28 45.42
C LEU A 6 4.00 -26.88 44.01
N PHE A 7 3.68 -28.17 43.87
CA PHE A 7 3.57 -28.83 42.57
C PHE A 7 2.30 -28.44 41.79
N ILE A 8 1.20 -28.14 42.48
CA ILE A 8 -0.06 -27.70 41.83
C ILE A 8 0.04 -26.24 41.36
N ALA A 9 0.81 -25.39 42.07
CA ALA A 9 1.05 -24.01 41.65
C ALA A 9 1.95 -23.91 40.40
N ALA A 10 2.84 -24.88 40.17
CA ALA A 10 3.71 -24.93 38.99
C ALA A 10 3.04 -25.56 37.75
N LEU A 11 1.95 -26.32 37.92
CA LEU A 11 1.21 -26.92 36.79
C LEU A 11 0.06 -26.03 36.28
N LEU A 12 -0.33 -25.00 37.03
CA LEU A 12 -1.38 -24.04 36.65
C LEU A 12 -0.84 -22.78 35.97
N THR A 13 0.48 -22.56 35.96
CA THR A 13 1.12 -21.41 35.29
C THR A 13 1.55 -21.70 33.84
N THR A 14 1.45 -22.95 33.37
CA THR A 14 1.85 -23.33 32.00
C THR A 14 0.69 -23.40 30.99
N VAL A 15 -0.56 -23.15 31.40
CA VAL A 15 -1.75 -23.27 30.52
C VAL A 15 -2.48 -21.93 30.29
N LEU A 16 -1.97 -20.83 30.84
CA LEU A 16 -2.52 -19.48 30.62
C LEU A 16 -1.44 -18.53 30.11
N THR A 17 -0.70 -18.94 29.08
CA THR A 17 -0.23 -17.92 28.14
C THR A 17 -1.46 -17.59 27.28
N PRO A 18 -1.99 -16.35 27.32
CA PRO A 18 -2.82 -15.95 26.21
C PRO A 18 -1.92 -16.11 25.00
N HIS A 19 -2.27 -17.04 24.10
CA HIS A 19 -1.83 -16.91 22.74
C HIS A 19 -2.29 -15.52 22.33
N VAL A 20 -1.38 -14.55 22.37
CA VAL A 20 -1.55 -13.32 21.63
C VAL A 20 -1.52 -13.83 20.20
N TRP A 21 -2.70 -14.09 19.65
CA TRP A 21 -2.87 -14.20 18.23
C TRP A 21 -2.37 -12.84 17.73
N ALA A 22 -1.12 -12.80 17.25
CA ALA A 22 -0.67 -11.70 16.44
C ALA A 22 -1.63 -11.73 15.25
N TYR A 23 -2.63 -10.85 15.30
CA TYR A 23 -3.60 -10.75 14.23
C TYR A 23 -2.82 -10.36 12.99
N ASN A 24 -2.75 -11.28 12.06
CA ASN A 24 -2.06 -11.08 10.81
C ASN A 24 -2.97 -10.20 9.94
N TYR A 25 -2.68 -8.90 9.86
CA TYR A 25 -3.38 -7.96 8.97
C TYR A 25 -2.99 -8.18 7.50
N GLY A 26 -1.93 -8.96 7.26
CA GLY A 26 -1.52 -9.40 5.94
C GLY A 26 -2.58 -10.27 5.28
N GLN A 27 -3.32 -9.68 4.35
CA GLN A 27 -4.11 -10.45 3.40
C GLN A 27 -3.15 -11.11 2.42
N SER A 28 -2.94 -12.42 2.56
CA SER A 28 -2.00 -13.15 1.71
C SER A 28 -2.56 -13.36 0.31
N ALA A 29 -1.70 -13.52 -0.70
CA ALA A 29 -2.10 -13.94 -2.04
C ALA A 29 -2.91 -15.25 -2.03
N LEU A 30 -2.62 -16.15 -1.08
CA LEU A 30 -3.41 -17.37 -0.83
C LEU A 30 -4.86 -17.06 -0.41
N SER A 31 -5.09 -15.98 0.34
CA SER A 31 -6.44 -15.58 0.73
C SER A 31 -7.26 -15.06 -0.45
N LEU A 32 -6.64 -14.34 -1.39
CA LEU A 32 -7.25 -13.90 -2.63
C LEU A 32 -7.56 -15.09 -3.55
N GLN A 33 -6.58 -15.97 -3.81
CA GLN A 33 -6.77 -17.12 -4.70
C GLN A 33 -7.94 -18.00 -4.24
N ARG A 34 -7.96 -18.37 -2.95
CA ARG A 34 -9.07 -19.15 -2.39
C ARG A 34 -10.42 -18.46 -2.53
N TYR A 35 -10.47 -17.14 -2.43
CA TYR A 35 -11.71 -16.39 -2.61
C TYR A 35 -12.20 -16.45 -4.06
N LEU A 36 -11.30 -16.22 -5.02
CA LEU A 36 -11.64 -16.28 -6.44
C LEU A 36 -12.04 -17.69 -6.88
N ASP A 37 -11.36 -18.73 -6.38
CA ASP A 37 -11.71 -20.13 -6.64
C ASP A 37 -13.12 -20.46 -6.12
N ALA A 38 -13.48 -19.93 -4.94
CA ALA A 38 -14.81 -20.11 -4.37
C ALA A 38 -15.89 -19.22 -5.01
N ASN A 39 -15.51 -18.16 -5.72
CA ASN A 39 -16.42 -17.17 -6.32
C ASN A 39 -16.01 -16.85 -7.77
N PRO A 40 -16.04 -17.83 -8.70
CA PRO A 40 -15.54 -17.65 -10.06
C PRO A 40 -16.30 -16.58 -10.87
N ASN A 41 -17.54 -16.27 -10.47
CA ASN A 41 -18.33 -15.18 -11.04
C ASN A 41 -17.75 -13.77 -10.78
N GLN A 42 -16.77 -13.64 -9.89
CA GLN A 42 -16.07 -12.38 -9.64
C GLN A 42 -15.11 -12.03 -10.79
N LEU A 43 -14.54 -13.02 -11.48
CA LEU A 43 -13.52 -12.76 -12.51
C LEU A 43 -14.03 -11.89 -13.65
N PRO A 44 -15.20 -12.16 -14.28
CA PRO A 44 -15.71 -11.28 -15.33
C PRO A 44 -16.04 -9.86 -14.83
N LEU A 45 -16.48 -9.73 -13.57
CA LEU A 45 -16.78 -8.42 -12.97
C LEU A 45 -15.51 -7.60 -12.72
N ILE A 46 -14.42 -8.27 -12.31
CA ILE A 46 -13.09 -7.69 -12.15
C ILE A 46 -12.59 -7.18 -13.50
N GLU A 47 -12.66 -8.01 -14.54
CA GLU A 47 -12.24 -7.65 -15.90
C GLU A 47 -13.06 -6.46 -16.43
N GLN A 48 -14.38 -6.47 -16.25
CA GLN A 48 -15.23 -5.35 -16.66
C GLN A 48 -14.88 -4.04 -15.94
N LEU A 49 -14.61 -4.10 -14.63
CA LEU A 49 -14.17 -2.92 -13.89
C LEU A 49 -12.78 -2.46 -14.36
N SER A 50 -11.86 -3.39 -14.62
CA SER A 50 -10.53 -3.08 -15.14
C SER A 50 -10.60 -2.35 -16.48
N VAL A 51 -11.47 -2.82 -17.40
CA VAL A 51 -11.69 -2.14 -18.68
C VAL A 51 -12.19 -0.72 -18.46
N ARG A 52 -13.15 -0.50 -17.55
CA ARG A 52 -13.66 0.86 -17.23
C ARG A 52 -12.56 1.77 -16.67
N VAL A 53 -11.74 1.26 -15.76
CA VAL A 53 -10.63 2.00 -15.14
C VAL A 53 -9.62 2.47 -16.18
N HIS A 54 -9.28 1.60 -17.13
CA HIS A 54 -8.25 1.88 -18.14
C HIS A 54 -8.78 2.53 -19.43
N SER A 55 -10.10 2.77 -19.51
CA SER A 55 -10.75 3.39 -20.67
C SER A 55 -11.11 4.86 -20.42
N GLN A 56 -11.40 5.55 -21.52
CA GLN A 56 -12.00 6.89 -21.46
C GLN A 56 -13.29 6.88 -20.61
N PRO A 57 -13.53 7.93 -19.81
CA PRO A 57 -14.71 8.02 -18.96
C PRO A 57 -15.97 8.00 -19.81
N ILE A 58 -16.95 7.20 -19.40
CA ILE A 58 -18.30 7.24 -19.94
C ILE A 58 -19.14 7.98 -18.89
N PRO A 59 -19.60 9.21 -19.13
CA PRO A 59 -20.42 9.93 -18.15
C PRO A 59 -21.70 9.18 -17.80
N MET A 60 -22.22 9.41 -16.60
CA MET A 60 -23.56 8.93 -16.24
C MET A 60 -24.62 9.51 -17.18
N ALA A 61 -25.51 8.65 -17.68
CA ALA A 61 -26.55 9.06 -18.62
C ALA A 61 -27.71 9.83 -17.96
N ALA A 62 -27.93 9.60 -16.66
CA ALA A 62 -28.99 10.24 -15.88
C ALA A 62 -28.40 11.28 -14.94
N SER A 63 -28.99 12.47 -14.91
CA SER A 63 -28.71 13.45 -13.86
C SER A 63 -29.25 12.92 -12.54
N GLN A 64 -28.39 12.77 -11.54
CA GLN A 64 -28.85 12.55 -10.18
C GLN A 64 -29.41 13.86 -9.61
N PRO A 65 -30.50 13.81 -8.82
CA PRO A 65 -31.02 14.99 -8.13
C PRO A 65 -30.17 15.37 -6.90
N ASP A 66 -29.46 14.42 -6.28
CA ASP A 66 -28.81 14.60 -4.99
C ASP A 66 -27.28 14.51 -5.06
N THR A 67 -26.60 15.48 -4.45
CA THR A 67 -25.13 15.52 -4.27
C THR A 67 -24.68 14.38 -3.35
N GLN A 68 -23.79 13.51 -3.85
CA GLN A 68 -23.23 12.40 -3.08
C GLN A 68 -22.25 12.91 -2.00
N LYS A 69 -22.47 12.56 -0.74
CA LYS A 69 -21.60 12.91 0.38
C LYS A 69 -20.60 11.78 0.63
N ILE A 70 -19.33 12.08 0.44
CA ILE A 70 -18.25 11.09 0.47
C ILE A 70 -17.27 11.49 1.56
N ALA A 71 -17.02 10.58 2.50
CA ALA A 71 -15.90 10.67 3.43
C ALA A 71 -14.76 9.79 2.92
N VAL A 72 -13.53 10.31 2.95
CA VAL A 72 -12.32 9.50 2.74
C VAL A 72 -11.40 9.62 3.94
N VAL A 73 -10.90 8.48 4.43
CA VAL A 73 -9.89 8.40 5.50
C VAL A 73 -8.60 7.85 4.89
N LEU A 74 -7.60 8.72 4.71
CA LEU A 74 -6.28 8.36 4.16
C LEU A 74 -5.26 8.20 5.28
N ARG A 75 -4.30 7.27 5.11
CA ARG A 75 -3.18 7.13 6.05
C ARG A 75 -2.13 8.20 5.81
N GLY A 76 -1.51 8.68 6.89
CA GLY A 76 -0.47 9.69 6.81
C GLY A 76 -1.00 11.10 6.52
N SER A 77 -0.09 12.06 6.46
CA SER A 77 -0.41 13.47 6.33
C SER A 77 -1.02 13.88 4.98
N ALA A 78 -1.65 15.06 4.97
CA ALA A 78 -2.21 15.68 3.77
C ALA A 78 -1.13 16.10 2.74
N ASP A 79 0.09 16.32 3.21
CA ASP A 79 1.22 16.76 2.38
C ASP A 79 1.93 15.60 1.68
N LEU A 80 1.54 14.35 1.99
CA LEU A 80 2.07 13.19 1.28
C LEU A 80 1.64 13.26 -0.20
N PRO A 81 2.60 13.30 -1.14
CA PRO A 81 2.28 13.38 -2.57
C PRO A 81 1.32 12.28 -3.05
N SER A 82 1.42 11.08 -2.47
CA SER A 82 0.56 9.97 -2.82
C SER A 82 -0.91 10.17 -2.38
N ASN A 83 -1.15 10.88 -1.29
CA ASN A 83 -2.49 11.25 -0.84
C ASN A 83 -3.06 12.37 -1.73
N GLN A 84 -2.24 13.36 -2.07
CA GLN A 84 -2.63 14.44 -2.99
C GLN A 84 -3.01 13.89 -4.38
N ALA A 85 -2.20 12.97 -4.92
CA ALA A 85 -2.43 12.32 -6.19
C ALA A 85 -3.74 11.53 -6.21
N TRP A 86 -3.99 10.72 -5.18
CA TRP A 86 -5.25 9.97 -5.07
C TRP A 86 -6.46 10.91 -5.06
N VAL A 87 -6.43 11.99 -4.26
CA VAL A 87 -7.54 12.96 -4.19
C VAL A 87 -7.76 13.67 -5.52
N VAL A 88 -6.70 14.07 -6.21
CA VAL A 88 -6.79 14.72 -7.53
C VAL A 88 -7.37 13.76 -8.57
N ALA A 89 -6.87 12.53 -8.63
CA ALA A 89 -7.35 11.51 -9.57
C ALA A 89 -8.81 11.14 -9.31
N PHE A 90 -9.19 10.97 -8.05
CA PHE A 90 -10.57 10.69 -7.65
C PHE A 90 -11.51 11.81 -8.07
N LYS A 91 -11.21 13.06 -7.68
CA LYS A 91 -12.04 14.23 -8.01
C LYS A 91 -12.20 14.39 -9.52
N ARG A 92 -11.11 14.25 -10.27
CA ARG A 92 -11.13 14.36 -11.72
C ARG A 92 -12.00 13.28 -12.36
N ARG A 93 -11.88 12.02 -11.92
CA ARG A 93 -12.73 10.95 -12.45
C ARG A 93 -14.21 11.20 -12.12
N MET A 94 -14.53 11.59 -10.90
CA MET A 94 -15.92 11.90 -10.51
C MET A 94 -16.54 13.01 -11.38
N GLN A 95 -15.77 14.06 -11.68
CA GLN A 95 -16.18 15.14 -12.60
C GLN A 95 -16.40 14.62 -14.03
N GLU A 96 -15.46 13.85 -14.57
CA GLU A 96 -15.56 13.28 -15.92
C GLU A 96 -16.71 12.26 -16.03
N LEU A 97 -17.10 11.63 -14.92
CA LEU A 97 -18.27 10.76 -14.83
C LEU A 97 -19.59 11.52 -14.64
N ASN A 98 -19.55 12.84 -14.53
CA ASN A 98 -20.71 13.70 -14.27
C ASN A 98 -21.47 13.35 -12.99
N ILE A 99 -20.73 13.05 -11.93
CA ILE A 99 -21.29 12.79 -10.59
C ILE A 99 -21.14 14.07 -9.76
N ASP A 100 -22.25 14.57 -9.21
CA ASP A 100 -22.21 15.66 -8.25
C ASP A 100 -21.86 15.11 -6.85
N PHE A 101 -20.85 15.69 -6.21
CA PHE A 101 -20.34 15.17 -4.95
C PHE A 101 -19.73 16.24 -4.05
N ARG A 102 -19.77 15.96 -2.74
CA ARG A 102 -18.96 16.62 -1.72
C ARG A 102 -17.99 15.60 -1.15
N LEU A 103 -16.71 15.92 -1.15
CA LEU A 103 -15.66 15.07 -0.58
C LEU A 103 -15.08 15.71 0.69
N ASP A 104 -15.22 15.03 1.81
CA ASP A 104 -14.57 15.36 3.08
C ASP A 104 -13.37 14.42 3.28
N VAL A 105 -12.17 15.00 3.37
CA VAL A 105 -10.90 14.26 3.50
C VAL A 105 -10.45 14.29 4.95
N PHE A 106 -10.27 13.11 5.53
CA PHE A 106 -9.72 12.89 6.85
C PHE A 106 -8.36 12.18 6.72
N HIS A 107 -7.46 12.51 7.64
CA HIS A 107 -6.16 11.86 7.76
C HIS A 107 -6.10 11.15 9.10
N ALA A 108 -5.56 9.92 9.09
CA ALA A 108 -5.35 9.13 10.29
C ALA A 108 -3.94 8.54 10.26
N GLU A 109 -3.10 8.96 11.20
CA GLU A 109 -1.81 8.29 11.44
C GLU A 109 -1.95 7.31 12.59
N ARG A 110 -1.32 6.13 12.46
CA ARG A 110 -1.32 5.14 13.55
C ARG A 110 -0.69 5.74 14.81
N ASP A 111 0.33 6.58 14.64
CA ASP A 111 1.08 7.24 15.70
C ASP A 111 0.23 8.26 16.49
N ASP A 112 -0.86 8.77 15.91
CA ASP A 112 -1.84 9.62 16.61
C ASP A 112 -2.68 8.84 17.64
N GLY A 113 -2.65 7.50 17.55
CA GLY A 113 -3.28 6.59 18.49
C GLY A 113 -4.79 6.37 18.30
N ILE A 114 -5.33 5.46 19.11
CA ILE A 114 -6.70 4.97 19.00
C ILE A 114 -7.77 6.07 19.19
N TYR A 115 -7.52 7.07 20.04
CA TYR A 115 -8.50 8.13 20.32
C TYR A 115 -8.71 9.07 19.13
N ALA A 116 -7.65 9.39 18.40
CA ALA A 116 -7.74 10.18 17.16
C ALA A 116 -8.58 9.44 16.12
N THR A 117 -8.30 8.14 15.92
CA THR A 117 -9.07 7.26 15.04
C THR A 117 -10.55 7.22 15.45
N LEU A 118 -10.85 6.99 16.73
CA LEU A 118 -12.21 6.96 17.26
C LEU A 118 -12.96 8.28 16.98
N HIS A 119 -12.29 9.41 17.19
CA HIS A 119 -12.89 10.73 17.00
C HIS A 119 -13.23 10.99 15.52
N THR A 120 -12.34 10.63 14.59
CA THR A 120 -12.59 10.73 13.16
C THR A 120 -13.80 9.89 12.75
N PHE A 121 -13.86 8.62 13.15
CA PHE A 121 -14.99 7.75 12.81
C PHE A 121 -16.32 8.20 13.45
N LYS A 122 -16.29 8.75 14.67
CA LYS A 122 -17.49 9.35 15.28
C LYS A 122 -18.04 10.52 14.48
N LYS A 123 -17.17 11.37 13.91
CA LYS A 123 -17.59 12.48 13.04
C LYS A 123 -18.25 11.94 11.77
N ILE A 124 -17.68 10.89 11.18
CA ILE A 124 -18.21 10.24 9.98
C ILE A 124 -19.60 9.64 10.27
N GLU A 125 -19.74 8.87 11.35
CA GLU A 125 -21.02 8.28 11.76
C GLU A 125 -22.10 9.36 12.03
N ALA A 126 -21.73 10.59 12.41
CA ALA A 126 -22.66 11.66 12.72
C ALA A 126 -23.04 12.57 11.53
N ALA A 127 -22.38 12.42 10.38
CA ALA A 127 -22.46 13.39 9.27
C ALA A 127 -23.29 12.91 8.06
N ASN A 128 -23.97 11.76 8.15
CA ASN A 128 -24.82 11.17 7.11
C ASN A 128 -24.13 11.14 5.73
N PHE A 129 -22.95 10.52 5.67
CA PHE A 129 -22.25 10.25 4.42
C PHE A 129 -22.90 9.08 3.67
N ASP A 130 -22.96 9.15 2.36
CA ASP A 130 -23.44 8.05 1.50
C ASP A 130 -22.32 7.01 1.30
N TYR A 131 -21.08 7.49 1.19
CA TYR A 131 -19.90 6.65 1.00
C TYR A 131 -18.81 6.93 2.03
N LEU A 132 -18.16 5.86 2.48
CA LEU A 132 -16.94 5.90 3.29
C LEU A 132 -15.83 5.13 2.58
N ILE A 133 -14.76 5.83 2.22
CA ILE A 133 -13.55 5.26 1.62
C ILE A 133 -12.47 5.21 2.71
N VAL A 134 -11.89 4.05 2.99
CA VAL A 134 -10.86 3.91 4.03
C VAL A 134 -9.60 3.27 3.48
N ASP A 135 -8.45 3.90 3.76
CA ASP A 135 -7.13 3.41 3.41
C ASP A 135 -6.62 2.34 4.38
N GLY A 136 -6.79 1.07 4.00
CA GLY A 136 -6.33 -0.08 4.76
C GLY A 136 -7.11 -0.34 6.04
N VAL A 137 -6.85 -1.50 6.65
CA VAL A 137 -7.54 -1.97 7.85
C VAL A 137 -6.51 -2.39 8.89
N ASP A 138 -6.65 -1.93 10.12
CA ASP A 138 -5.79 -2.26 11.25
C ASP A 138 -6.61 -2.52 12.53
N ASP A 139 -5.92 -2.77 13.66
CA ASP A 139 -6.51 -2.94 14.99
C ASP A 139 -7.39 -1.76 15.41
N TYR A 140 -7.03 -0.53 15.01
CA TYR A 140 -7.70 0.67 15.51
C TYR A 140 -8.99 0.94 14.76
N ASN A 141 -8.99 0.84 13.44
CA ASN A 141 -10.16 1.16 12.62
C ASN A 141 -11.12 -0.03 12.41
N ARG A 142 -10.65 -1.28 12.52
CA ARG A 142 -11.47 -2.46 12.21
C ARG A 142 -12.75 -2.58 13.04
N PRO A 143 -12.74 -2.44 14.38
CA PRO A 143 -13.98 -2.54 15.16
C PRO A 143 -15.01 -1.44 14.83
N LEU A 144 -14.52 -0.30 14.35
CA LEU A 144 -15.35 0.84 13.93
C LEU A 144 -15.96 0.57 12.56
N LEU A 145 -15.16 0.08 11.61
CA LEU A 145 -15.63 -0.38 10.30
C LEU A 145 -16.66 -1.51 10.42
N GLU A 146 -16.42 -2.49 11.28
CA GLU A 146 -17.38 -3.58 11.53
C GLU A 146 -18.73 -3.07 12.03
N ARG A 147 -18.74 -1.99 12.82
CA ARG A 147 -19.99 -1.37 13.27
C ARG A 147 -20.70 -0.66 12.12
N ILE A 148 -19.97 0.09 11.31
CA ILE A 148 -20.52 0.82 10.15
C ILE A 148 -21.12 -0.17 9.14
N LEU A 149 -20.37 -1.21 8.78
CA LEU A 149 -20.82 -2.25 7.86
C LEU A 149 -22.10 -2.96 8.34
N LYS A 150 -22.24 -3.22 9.64
CA LYS A 150 -23.44 -3.85 10.21
C LYS A 150 -24.69 -2.98 10.16
N ARG A 151 -24.55 -1.65 10.11
CA ARG A 151 -25.69 -0.73 10.01
C ARG A 151 -26.21 -0.62 8.58
N ASP A 152 -25.34 -0.82 7.60
CA ASP A 152 -25.68 -0.76 6.17
C ASP A 152 -26.26 0.60 5.73
N GLU A 153 -25.90 1.66 6.45
CA GLU A 153 -26.33 3.05 6.18
C GLU A 153 -25.33 3.81 5.29
N ILE A 154 -24.08 3.34 5.23
CA ILE A 154 -22.99 3.97 4.49
C ILE A 154 -22.30 2.90 3.64
N ALA A 155 -22.20 3.11 2.33
CA ALA A 155 -21.49 2.20 1.44
C ALA A 155 -19.96 2.34 1.64
N VAL A 156 -19.29 1.26 2.03
CA VAL A 156 -17.87 1.28 2.37
C VAL A 156 -16.99 0.80 1.21
N VAL A 157 -15.97 1.56 0.83
CA VAL A 157 -14.88 1.15 -0.05
C VAL A 157 -13.60 1.01 0.75
N VAL A 158 -12.93 -0.14 0.64
CA VAL A 158 -11.69 -0.41 1.38
C VAL A 158 -10.52 -0.40 0.42
N LEU A 159 -9.63 0.57 0.54
CA LEU A 159 -8.40 0.64 -0.23
C LEU A 159 -7.31 -0.24 0.41
N ASN A 160 -6.32 -0.61 -0.38
CA ASN A 160 -5.13 -1.34 0.06
C ASN A 160 -5.46 -2.69 0.76
N ALA A 161 -6.54 -3.32 0.31
CA ALA A 161 -6.95 -4.67 0.67
C ALA A 161 -7.37 -5.40 -0.61
N ILE A 162 -6.97 -6.68 -0.73
CA ILE A 162 -7.17 -7.51 -1.93
C ILE A 162 -7.83 -8.85 -1.61
N ALA A 163 -8.35 -9.03 -0.41
CA ALA A 163 -9.10 -10.21 0.00
C ALA A 163 -10.22 -9.81 0.97
N PRO A 164 -11.32 -10.56 1.04
CA PRO A 164 -12.38 -10.22 1.98
C PRO A 164 -12.03 -10.70 3.37
N PHE A 165 -12.34 -9.89 4.38
CA PHE A 165 -12.23 -10.32 5.77
C PHE A 165 -13.34 -11.32 6.08
N SER A 166 -12.99 -12.48 6.63
CA SER A 166 -13.94 -13.53 6.98
C SER A 166 -15.04 -13.04 7.93
N ALA A 167 -14.69 -12.14 8.86
CA ALA A 167 -15.60 -11.51 9.80
C ALA A 167 -16.67 -10.63 9.14
N TRP A 168 -16.42 -10.14 7.92
CA TRP A 168 -17.31 -9.21 7.21
C TRP A 168 -18.16 -9.92 6.16
N ARG A 169 -18.16 -11.26 6.12
CA ARG A 169 -18.87 -12.03 5.09
C ARG A 169 -20.37 -11.72 5.00
N LEU A 170 -21.01 -11.43 6.13
CA LEU A 170 -22.46 -11.13 6.17
C LEU A 170 -22.78 -9.66 5.85
N HIS A 171 -21.81 -8.76 6.06
CA HIS A 171 -21.93 -7.34 5.81
C HIS A 171 -20.64 -6.87 5.11
N PRO A 172 -20.41 -7.28 3.85
CA PRO A 172 -19.19 -6.93 3.15
C PRO A 172 -19.22 -5.45 2.78
N PRO A 173 -18.05 -4.80 2.64
CA PRO A 173 -17.99 -3.51 1.97
C PRO A 173 -18.52 -3.61 0.54
N LEU A 174 -18.78 -2.45 -0.06
CA LEU A 174 -19.11 -2.32 -1.48
C LEU A 174 -18.05 -3.04 -2.32
N ILE A 175 -16.78 -2.68 -2.09
CA ILE A 175 -15.63 -3.23 -2.80
C ILE A 175 -14.32 -3.07 -2.00
N TYR A 176 -13.41 -4.03 -2.16
CA TYR A 176 -12.00 -3.93 -1.79
C TYR A 176 -11.17 -3.55 -3.03
N ILE A 177 -10.33 -2.52 -2.95
CA ILE A 177 -9.48 -2.06 -4.05
C ILE A 177 -8.03 -2.07 -3.59
N GLY A 178 -7.13 -2.75 -4.30
CA GLY A 178 -5.73 -2.79 -3.88
C GLY A 178 -4.77 -3.33 -4.92
N ILE A 179 -3.51 -3.44 -4.51
CA ILE A 179 -2.42 -4.05 -5.28
C ILE A 179 -1.92 -5.27 -4.49
N ASP A 180 -1.61 -6.35 -5.19
CA ASP A 180 -0.98 -7.53 -4.59
C ASP A 180 0.48 -7.24 -4.24
N SER A 181 0.70 -6.77 -3.01
CA SER A 181 2.02 -6.46 -2.49
C SER A 181 2.94 -7.69 -2.42
N ALA A 182 2.37 -8.90 -2.27
CA ALA A 182 3.16 -10.14 -2.27
C ALA A 182 3.74 -10.40 -3.67
N LYS A 183 2.89 -10.38 -4.70
CA LYS A 183 3.32 -10.51 -6.09
C LYS A 183 4.27 -9.39 -6.51
N MET A 184 4.07 -8.18 -6.01
CA MET A 184 4.96 -7.04 -6.25
C MET A 184 6.35 -7.24 -5.66
N MET A 185 6.45 -7.62 -4.38
CA MET A 185 7.74 -7.88 -3.75
C MET A 185 8.43 -9.11 -4.34
N GLN A 186 7.68 -10.17 -4.69
CA GLN A 186 8.21 -11.33 -5.41
C GLN A 186 8.84 -10.92 -6.75
N ARG A 187 8.16 -10.08 -7.55
CA ARG A 187 8.70 -9.58 -8.82
C ARG A 187 9.94 -8.72 -8.62
N LEU A 188 9.94 -7.84 -7.61
CA LEU A 188 11.11 -7.01 -7.28
C LEU A 188 12.30 -7.88 -6.85
N ALA A 189 12.09 -8.84 -5.94
CA ALA A 189 13.13 -9.75 -5.48
C ALA A 189 13.69 -10.60 -6.62
N SER A 190 12.83 -11.12 -7.49
CA SER A 190 13.23 -11.88 -8.69
C SER A 190 14.02 -11.03 -9.68
N TYR A 191 13.64 -9.77 -9.86
CA TYR A 191 14.40 -8.82 -10.69
C TYR A 191 15.81 -8.62 -10.12
N LEU A 192 15.92 -8.30 -8.82
CA LEU A 192 17.20 -8.10 -8.15
C LEU A 192 18.09 -9.34 -8.21
N HIS A 193 17.53 -10.53 -7.99
CA HIS A 193 18.27 -11.79 -8.09
C HIS A 193 18.89 -12.02 -9.48
N ARG A 194 18.25 -11.52 -10.54
CA ARG A 194 18.75 -11.66 -11.91
C ARG A 194 19.82 -10.64 -12.27
N VAL A 195 19.70 -9.40 -11.78
CA VAL A 195 20.57 -8.29 -12.18
C VAL A 195 21.77 -8.08 -11.26
N LEU A 196 21.66 -8.48 -9.98
CA LEU A 196 22.76 -8.40 -9.04
C LEU A 196 23.70 -9.60 -9.18
N PRO A 197 25.02 -9.41 -9.07
CA PRO A 197 25.97 -10.52 -8.98
C PRO A 197 25.65 -11.45 -7.80
N GLU A 198 26.01 -12.74 -7.90
CA GLU A 198 25.72 -13.76 -6.88
C GLU A 198 26.18 -13.38 -5.46
N ARG A 199 27.24 -12.57 -5.34
CA ARG A 199 27.79 -12.15 -4.05
C ARG A 199 27.44 -10.70 -3.67
N ALA A 200 26.45 -10.11 -4.32
CA ALA A 200 26.01 -8.76 -3.97
C ALA A 200 25.55 -8.69 -2.51
N MET A 201 25.88 -7.58 -1.86
CA MET A 201 25.42 -7.30 -0.50
C MET A 201 24.02 -6.69 -0.57
N ILE A 202 23.08 -7.25 0.18
CA ILE A 202 21.73 -6.69 0.30
C ILE A 202 21.50 -6.31 1.76
N ASP A 203 21.30 -5.02 2.01
CA ASP A 203 20.83 -4.51 3.29
C ASP A 203 19.40 -3.98 3.16
N VAL A 204 18.68 -3.92 4.26
CA VAL A 204 17.31 -3.41 4.32
C VAL A 204 17.25 -2.25 5.32
N ILE A 205 16.60 -1.16 4.93
CA ILE A 205 16.15 -0.11 5.84
C ILE A 205 14.62 -0.18 5.90
N SER A 206 14.12 -0.64 7.04
CA SER A 206 12.71 -0.92 7.30
C SER A 206 12.05 0.15 8.16
N THR A 207 10.72 0.16 8.17
CA THR A 207 9.93 1.12 8.96
C THR A 207 9.48 0.52 10.31
N GLN A 208 9.32 1.39 11.32
CA GLN A 208 8.69 1.08 12.60
C GLN A 208 7.16 0.92 12.50
N ASP A 209 6.54 1.42 11.42
CA ASP A 209 5.12 1.17 11.15
C ASP A 209 4.93 -0.33 10.84
N ALA A 210 4.26 -1.04 11.75
CA ALA A 210 4.06 -2.49 11.64
C ALA A 210 3.27 -2.89 10.38
N TYR A 211 2.30 -2.08 9.95
CA TYR A 211 1.50 -2.37 8.76
C TYR A 211 2.34 -2.24 7.50
N LEU A 212 3.06 -1.12 7.34
CA LEU A 212 3.91 -0.89 6.16
C LEU A 212 5.10 -1.86 6.12
N ASN A 213 5.69 -2.16 7.28
CA ASN A 213 6.77 -3.13 7.38
C ASN A 213 6.30 -4.53 6.93
N GLN A 214 5.15 -4.98 7.44
CA GLN A 214 4.59 -6.25 7.06
C GLN A 214 4.20 -6.31 5.57
N ARG A 215 3.68 -5.21 5.03
CA ARG A 215 3.20 -5.13 3.64
C ARG A 215 4.34 -5.12 2.61
N TYR A 216 5.49 -4.54 2.94
CA TYR A 216 6.60 -4.39 2.00
C TYR A 216 7.87 -5.11 2.46
N CYS A 217 8.47 -4.67 3.56
CA CYS A 217 9.77 -5.14 4.03
C CYS A 217 9.80 -6.64 4.34
N GLN A 218 8.88 -7.11 5.17
CA GLN A 218 8.92 -8.49 5.62
C GLN A 218 8.71 -9.46 4.45
N ILE A 219 7.84 -9.09 3.50
CA ILE A 219 7.66 -9.89 2.28
C ILE A 219 8.96 -9.89 1.47
N PHE A 220 9.57 -8.73 1.23
CA PHE A 220 10.81 -8.65 0.48
C PHE A 220 11.94 -9.49 1.10
N GLU A 221 12.15 -9.38 2.42
CA GLU A 221 13.17 -10.16 3.15
C GLU A 221 12.92 -11.68 3.03
N ASN A 222 11.66 -12.11 3.12
CA ASN A 222 11.28 -13.51 2.94
C ASN A 222 11.53 -14.00 1.51
N GLU A 223 11.18 -13.20 0.51
CA GLU A 223 11.40 -13.54 -0.90
C GLU A 223 12.90 -13.64 -1.22
N GLN A 224 13.73 -12.71 -0.73
CA GLN A 224 15.19 -12.79 -0.87
C GLN A 224 15.75 -14.07 -0.24
N SER A 225 15.28 -14.40 0.96
CA SER A 225 15.67 -15.63 1.67
C SER A 225 15.29 -16.88 0.87
N SER A 226 14.11 -16.89 0.24
CA SER A 226 13.65 -18.00 -0.60
C SER A 226 14.49 -18.19 -1.88
N LEU A 227 15.08 -17.09 -2.38
CA LEU A 227 15.98 -17.07 -3.53
C LEU A 227 17.44 -17.36 -3.16
N GLY A 228 17.72 -17.70 -1.90
CA GLY A 228 19.06 -18.04 -1.41
C GLY A 228 19.93 -16.83 -1.05
N HIS A 229 19.40 -15.61 -1.13
CA HIS A 229 20.10 -14.40 -0.72
C HIS A 229 19.93 -14.15 0.77
N LYS A 230 21.01 -13.79 1.46
CA LYS A 230 20.94 -13.38 2.87
C LYS A 230 20.97 -11.86 2.96
N VAL A 231 19.92 -11.28 3.53
CA VAL A 231 19.96 -9.88 3.98
C VAL A 231 21.02 -9.77 5.08
N ARG A 232 22.02 -8.92 4.86
CA ARG A 232 23.17 -8.77 5.77
C ARG A 232 22.77 -8.03 7.03
N PHE A 233 22.12 -6.89 6.89
CA PHE A 233 21.57 -6.10 7.99
C PHE A 233 20.18 -5.57 7.66
N SER A 234 19.32 -5.49 8.68
CA SER A 234 18.03 -4.80 8.62
C SER A 234 18.00 -3.71 9.71
N TYR A 235 17.79 -2.46 9.32
CA TYR A 235 17.75 -1.29 10.21
C TYR A 235 16.34 -0.71 10.25
N GLN A 236 15.75 -0.66 11.44
CA GLN A 236 14.39 -0.17 11.60
C GLN A 236 14.38 1.31 12.02
N VAL A 237 13.73 2.17 11.24
CA VAL A 237 13.63 3.63 11.45
C VAL A 237 12.17 4.11 11.40
N SER A 238 11.88 5.31 11.88
CA SER A 238 10.58 5.95 11.59
C SER A 238 10.44 6.23 10.09
N ASP A 239 9.22 6.29 9.57
CA ASP A 239 8.92 6.44 8.14
C ASP A 239 9.18 7.88 7.63
N GLN A 240 10.42 8.33 7.75
CA GLN A 240 10.87 9.69 7.44
C GLN A 240 12.24 9.66 6.76
N ALA A 241 12.46 10.62 5.85
CA ALA A 241 13.70 10.68 5.08
C ALA A 241 14.95 10.95 5.93
N ALA A 242 14.86 11.79 6.97
CA ALA A 242 16.03 12.17 7.77
C ALA A 242 16.59 11.00 8.62
N PRO A 243 15.79 10.25 9.39
CA PRO A 243 16.27 9.03 10.07
C PRO A 243 16.80 7.97 9.10
N ALA A 244 16.14 7.78 7.94
CA ALA A 244 16.58 6.84 6.91
C ALA A 244 17.94 7.22 6.31
N TYR A 245 18.17 8.51 6.07
CA TYR A 245 19.46 9.04 5.62
C TYR A 245 20.58 8.69 6.62
N SER A 246 20.38 8.95 7.92
CA SER A 246 21.39 8.65 8.94
C SER A 246 21.68 7.15 9.05
N ALA A 247 20.64 6.30 8.94
CA ALA A 247 20.81 4.85 8.90
C ALA A 247 21.60 4.40 7.66
N ALA A 248 21.32 4.98 6.49
CA ALA A 248 22.03 4.69 5.26
C ALA A 248 23.51 5.10 5.33
N GLN A 249 23.83 6.25 5.92
CA GLN A 249 25.23 6.64 6.13
C GLN A 249 25.99 5.61 6.98
N ALA A 250 25.39 5.11 8.06
CA ALA A 250 25.97 4.07 8.90
C ALA A 250 26.14 2.73 8.16
N VAL A 251 25.18 2.37 7.30
CA VAL A 251 25.26 1.18 6.41
C VAL A 251 26.44 1.32 5.45
N LEU A 252 26.57 2.48 4.80
CA LEU A 252 27.61 2.74 3.81
C LEU A 252 29.00 2.80 4.45
N GLU A 253 29.13 3.31 5.68
CA GLU A 253 30.39 3.29 6.46
C GLU A 253 30.89 1.87 6.75
N ARG A 254 29.96 0.94 7.01
CA ARG A 254 30.29 -0.46 7.27
C ARG A 254 30.57 -1.25 5.98
N GLY A 255 30.18 -0.71 4.82
CA GLY A 255 30.33 -1.32 3.51
C GLY A 255 31.59 -0.91 2.73
N MET A 256 32.46 -0.07 3.29
CA MET A 256 33.55 0.59 2.54
C MET A 256 34.67 -0.33 2.02
N ASP A 257 34.65 -1.63 2.33
CA ASP A 257 35.79 -2.53 2.10
C ASP A 257 35.53 -3.63 1.06
N THR A 258 34.57 -3.44 0.13
CA THR A 258 34.22 -4.52 -0.82
C THR A 258 34.14 -4.06 -2.28
N LEU A 259 34.84 -4.80 -3.16
CA LEU A 259 34.71 -4.76 -4.63
C LEU A 259 33.35 -5.33 -5.11
N MET A 260 32.33 -5.32 -4.27
CA MET A 260 31.09 -6.07 -4.44
C MET A 260 29.92 -5.11 -4.61
N ALA A 261 29.00 -5.43 -5.51
CA ALA A 261 27.78 -4.65 -5.67
C ALA A 261 27.01 -4.60 -4.35
N HIS A 262 26.57 -3.41 -3.95
CA HIS A 262 25.80 -3.18 -2.74
C HIS A 262 24.43 -2.60 -3.09
N PHE A 263 23.38 -3.29 -2.67
CA PHE A 263 22.00 -2.83 -2.80
C PHE A 263 21.40 -2.60 -1.41
N ILE A 264 20.77 -1.45 -1.22
CA ILE A 264 20.03 -1.10 0.00
C ILE A 264 18.55 -1.05 -0.37
N PHE A 265 17.76 -2.02 0.10
CA PHE A 265 16.32 -1.99 -0.05
C PHE A 265 15.69 -0.97 0.91
N SER A 266 14.84 -0.12 0.36
CA SER A 266 14.13 0.93 1.06
C SER A 266 12.64 0.61 1.14
N CYS A 267 12.10 0.46 2.34
CA CYS A 267 10.74 -0.06 2.58
C CYS A 267 9.60 0.81 2.02
N THR A 268 9.78 2.12 2.06
CA THR A 268 8.75 3.12 1.79
C THR A 268 9.31 4.26 0.94
N PRO A 269 8.46 5.12 0.33
CA PRO A 269 8.92 6.29 -0.41
C PRO A 269 9.78 7.25 0.42
N ASN A 270 9.41 7.51 1.69
CA ASN A 270 10.15 8.41 2.57
C ASN A 270 11.53 7.86 2.92
N ILE A 271 11.62 6.56 3.22
CA ILE A 271 12.90 5.89 3.47
C ILE A 271 13.76 5.94 2.20
N ALA A 272 13.21 5.59 1.04
CA ALA A 272 13.93 5.58 -0.23
C ALA A 272 14.52 6.96 -0.57
N GLN A 273 13.81 8.04 -0.24
CA GLN A 273 14.33 9.40 -0.38
C GLN A 273 15.58 9.65 0.48
N GLY A 274 15.56 9.24 1.76
CA GLY A 274 16.71 9.38 2.65
C GLY A 274 17.91 8.55 2.22
N VAL A 275 17.67 7.30 1.81
CA VAL A 275 18.71 6.38 1.33
C VAL A 275 19.35 6.87 0.05
N ALA A 276 18.54 7.26 -0.96
CA ALA A 276 19.06 7.77 -2.23
C ALA A 276 19.93 9.02 -2.02
N ARG A 277 19.54 9.91 -1.10
CA ARG A 277 20.37 11.07 -0.75
C ARG A 277 21.71 10.65 -0.17
N ALA A 278 21.74 9.73 0.78
CA ALA A 278 22.99 9.27 1.41
C ALA A 278 23.94 8.61 0.40
N ILE A 279 23.40 7.85 -0.56
CA ILE A 279 24.18 7.24 -1.65
C ILE A 279 24.71 8.31 -2.61
N SER A 280 23.86 9.25 -3.05
CA SER A 280 24.26 10.32 -3.98
C SER A 280 25.42 11.16 -3.40
N GLU A 281 25.38 11.50 -2.11
CA GLU A 281 26.46 12.25 -1.45
C GLU A 281 27.79 11.48 -1.36
N ARG A 282 27.78 10.14 -1.39
CA ARG A 282 29.01 9.30 -1.44
C ARG A 282 29.41 8.84 -2.84
N GLY A 283 28.51 8.99 -3.81
CA GLY A 283 28.65 8.52 -5.18
C GLY A 283 28.00 7.15 -5.43
N ALA A 284 27.39 7.00 -6.61
CA ALA A 284 26.63 5.81 -7.00
C ALA A 284 27.45 4.51 -7.12
N SER A 285 28.78 4.60 -7.11
CA SER A 285 29.66 3.42 -7.03
C SER A 285 29.64 2.74 -5.66
N THR A 286 29.13 3.41 -4.62
CA THR A 286 29.13 2.89 -3.24
C THR A 286 27.99 1.92 -2.97
N ALA A 287 26.79 2.22 -3.47
CA ALA A 287 25.63 1.37 -3.40
C ALA A 287 24.55 1.84 -4.38
N THR A 288 23.50 1.06 -4.52
CA THR A 288 22.26 1.41 -5.22
C THR A 288 21.04 1.12 -4.35
N THR A 289 19.88 1.66 -4.70
CA THR A 289 18.62 1.43 -3.98
C THR A 289 17.42 1.32 -4.92
N ASN A 290 16.26 0.93 -4.39
CA ASN A 290 14.98 1.10 -5.07
C ASN A 290 14.36 2.47 -4.76
N ALA A 291 13.51 2.93 -5.66
CA ALA A 291 12.59 4.03 -5.46
C ALA A 291 11.15 3.56 -5.52
N TRP A 292 10.24 4.42 -5.06
CA TRP A 292 8.80 4.23 -5.13
C TRP A 292 8.17 5.43 -5.83
N LEU A 293 7.06 5.22 -6.54
CA LEU A 293 6.29 6.34 -7.09
C LEU A 293 6.02 7.38 -6.00
N GLY A 294 6.47 8.61 -6.26
CA GLY A 294 6.28 9.75 -5.39
C GLY A 294 7.45 10.16 -4.50
N GLN A 295 8.58 9.48 -4.64
CA GLN A 295 9.86 10.04 -4.20
C GLN A 295 10.23 11.27 -5.05
N LYS A 296 10.80 12.30 -4.41
CA LYS A 296 11.33 13.48 -5.11
C LYS A 296 12.63 13.11 -5.84
N SER A 297 12.85 13.71 -7.01
CA SER A 297 14.09 13.57 -7.80
C SER A 297 14.44 12.15 -8.25
N ILE A 298 13.43 11.27 -8.44
CA ILE A 298 13.64 9.89 -8.95
C ILE A 298 14.36 9.92 -10.30
N GLY A 299 13.95 10.80 -11.23
CA GLY A 299 14.54 10.89 -12.56
C GLY A 299 16.05 11.14 -12.51
N GLN A 300 16.48 12.14 -11.75
CA GLN A 300 17.90 12.44 -11.54
C GLN A 300 18.64 11.28 -10.84
N ALA A 301 18.10 10.74 -9.75
CA ALA A 301 18.73 9.64 -9.02
C ALA A 301 18.86 8.36 -9.87
N SER A 302 17.92 8.11 -10.78
CA SER A 302 18.04 7.03 -11.77
C SER A 302 19.13 7.31 -12.81
N GLN A 303 19.24 8.55 -13.31
CA GLN A 303 20.28 8.94 -14.26
C GLN A 303 21.70 8.87 -13.66
N GLU A 304 21.83 9.20 -12.37
CA GLU A 304 23.09 9.10 -11.62
C GLU A 304 23.46 7.65 -11.26
N GLY A 305 22.59 6.67 -11.53
CA GLY A 305 22.81 5.26 -11.19
C GLY A 305 22.57 4.92 -9.72
N VAL A 306 22.05 5.86 -8.91
CA VAL A 306 21.72 5.65 -7.49
C VAL A 306 20.49 4.75 -7.33
N VAL A 307 19.48 4.94 -8.19
CA VAL A 307 18.24 4.14 -8.18
C VAL A 307 18.30 3.08 -9.27
N MET A 308 18.31 1.81 -8.87
CA MET A 308 18.37 0.65 -9.78
C MET A 308 16.99 0.20 -10.26
N VAL A 309 15.93 0.51 -9.52
CA VAL A 309 14.56 0.13 -9.88
C VAL A 309 13.57 1.06 -9.19
N THR A 310 12.53 1.48 -9.90
CA THR A 310 11.41 2.24 -9.31
C THR A 310 10.15 1.41 -9.37
N VAL A 311 9.48 1.22 -8.24
CA VAL A 311 8.19 0.55 -8.18
C VAL A 311 7.07 1.58 -8.37
N LEU A 312 6.23 1.35 -9.37
CA LEU A 312 5.09 2.18 -9.70
C LEU A 312 3.80 1.51 -9.25
N GLU A 313 3.28 1.97 -8.11
CA GLU A 313 1.91 1.67 -7.69
C GLU A 313 0.95 2.55 -8.49
N MET A 314 -0.03 1.95 -9.16
CA MET A 314 -0.99 2.66 -10.01
C MET A 314 -2.08 3.35 -9.17
N LYS A 315 -1.67 4.27 -8.28
CA LYS A 315 -2.57 4.89 -7.29
C LYS A 315 -3.69 5.71 -7.93
N ASP A 316 -3.42 6.36 -9.06
CA ASP A 316 -4.46 7.04 -9.85
C ASP A 316 -5.54 6.03 -10.30
N ASN A 317 -5.14 4.86 -10.77
CA ASN A 317 -6.08 3.83 -11.23
C ASN A 317 -6.92 3.28 -10.08
N MET A 318 -6.37 3.18 -8.86
CA MET A 318 -7.16 2.84 -7.67
C MET A 318 -8.20 3.93 -7.33
N ALA A 319 -7.85 5.20 -7.48
CA ALA A 319 -8.77 6.32 -7.31
C ALA A 319 -9.88 6.30 -8.38
N ILE A 320 -9.50 6.03 -9.64
CA ILE A 320 -10.43 5.85 -10.76
C ILE A 320 -11.37 4.67 -10.49
N ALA A 321 -10.85 3.53 -10.05
CA ALA A 321 -11.64 2.36 -9.69
C ALA A 321 -12.65 2.65 -8.60
N THR A 322 -12.30 3.52 -7.64
CA THR A 322 -13.21 3.95 -6.58
C THR A 322 -14.36 4.78 -7.15
N ALA A 323 -14.05 5.75 -8.02
CA ALA A 323 -15.08 6.55 -8.69
C ALA A 323 -15.99 5.71 -9.61
N GLU A 324 -15.43 4.75 -10.35
CA GLU A 324 -16.20 3.80 -11.18
C GLU A 324 -17.05 2.84 -10.34
N ALA A 325 -16.58 2.44 -9.16
CA ALA A 325 -17.36 1.62 -8.23
C ALA A 325 -18.55 2.42 -7.68
N ILE A 326 -18.35 3.67 -7.27
CA ILE A 326 -19.43 4.57 -6.83
C ILE A 326 -20.44 4.76 -7.94
N LYS A 327 -19.99 5.05 -9.17
CA LYS A 327 -20.87 5.13 -10.33
C LYS A 327 -21.66 3.84 -10.54
N GLY A 328 -21.00 2.69 -10.48
CA GLY A 328 -21.64 1.39 -10.66
C GLY A 328 -22.70 1.12 -9.61
N ASP A 329 -22.44 1.49 -8.35
CA ASP A 329 -23.38 1.40 -7.24
C ASP A 329 -24.63 2.29 -7.48
N ILE A 330 -24.41 3.55 -7.83
CA ILE A 330 -25.46 4.50 -8.21
C ILE A 330 -26.33 3.96 -9.36
N GLU A 331 -25.69 3.39 -10.39
CA GLU A 331 -26.37 2.81 -11.55
C GLU A 331 -26.93 1.40 -11.27
N SER A 332 -26.87 0.92 -10.03
CA SER A 332 -27.32 -0.42 -9.61
C SER A 332 -26.70 -1.55 -10.43
N ARG A 333 -25.46 -1.38 -10.87
CA ARG A 333 -24.69 -2.39 -11.62
C ARG A 333 -24.08 -3.40 -10.66
N LEU A 334 -23.91 -4.62 -11.16
CA LEU A 334 -23.12 -5.62 -10.46
C LEU A 334 -21.65 -5.18 -10.42
N LEU A 335 -21.11 -5.11 -9.22
CA LEU A 335 -19.71 -4.80 -8.94
C LEU A 335 -18.97 -6.06 -8.46
N PRO A 336 -17.68 -6.20 -8.80
CA PRO A 336 -16.85 -7.18 -8.12
C PRO A 336 -16.67 -6.76 -6.66
N ARG A 337 -16.53 -7.74 -5.77
CA ARG A 337 -16.19 -7.52 -4.37
C ARG A 337 -14.74 -7.10 -4.19
N ILE A 338 -13.86 -7.48 -5.10
CA ILE A 338 -12.44 -7.14 -5.06
C ILE A 338 -12.06 -6.59 -6.42
N TYR A 339 -11.25 -5.55 -6.46
CA TYR A 339 -10.54 -5.09 -7.63
C TYR A 339 -9.05 -5.03 -7.32
N MET A 340 -8.27 -5.77 -8.10
CA MET A 340 -6.83 -5.79 -7.98
C MET A 340 -6.23 -5.03 -9.13
N GLU A 341 -5.61 -3.90 -8.81
CA GLU A 341 -4.87 -3.11 -9.78
C GLU A 341 -3.48 -3.71 -10.01
N SER A 342 -2.98 -3.49 -11.21
CA SER A 342 -1.62 -3.81 -11.63
C SER A 342 -0.59 -2.89 -10.97
N PHE A 343 0.68 -3.26 -11.10
CA PHE A 343 1.82 -2.42 -10.75
C PHE A 343 2.88 -2.57 -11.84
N HIS A 344 3.71 -1.55 -11.99
CA HIS A 344 4.83 -1.57 -12.92
C HIS A 344 6.15 -1.33 -12.19
N MET A 345 7.25 -1.66 -12.86
CA MET A 345 8.60 -1.32 -12.40
C MET A 345 9.31 -0.59 -13.53
N LEU A 346 9.99 0.51 -13.22
CA LEU A 346 10.92 1.14 -14.14
C LEU A 346 12.31 0.60 -13.84
N THR A 347 12.97 0.09 -14.86
CA THR A 347 14.31 -0.48 -14.76
C THR A 347 15.25 0.15 -15.79
N PRO A 348 16.58 0.06 -15.61
CA PRO A 348 17.55 0.69 -16.52
C PRO A 348 17.58 0.07 -17.92
N GLU A 349 17.07 -1.17 -18.08
CA GLU A 349 17.02 -1.84 -19.38
C GLU A 349 15.91 -1.32 -20.30
N MET A 350 14.96 -0.57 -19.74
CA MET A 350 13.89 0.06 -20.52
C MET A 350 14.41 1.28 -21.28
N ASP A 351 14.05 1.39 -22.55
CA ASP A 351 14.29 2.62 -23.30
C ASP A 351 13.45 3.79 -22.73
N GLU A 352 13.87 5.02 -23.03
CA GLU A 352 13.26 6.22 -22.46
C GLU A 352 11.78 6.39 -22.86
N GLN A 353 11.41 5.98 -24.08
CA GLN A 353 10.02 6.05 -24.52
C GLN A 353 9.14 5.07 -23.72
N THR A 354 9.60 3.83 -23.52
CA THR A 354 8.91 2.84 -22.69
C THR A 354 8.78 3.32 -21.24
N ARG A 355 9.83 3.89 -20.66
CA ARG A 355 9.80 4.47 -19.30
C ARG A 355 8.77 5.59 -19.19
N GLN A 356 8.77 6.52 -20.13
CA GLN A 356 7.86 7.66 -20.14
C GLN A 356 6.40 7.22 -20.28
N LEU A 357 6.11 6.28 -21.20
CA LEU A 357 4.76 5.73 -21.37
C LEU A 357 4.29 5.00 -20.12
N THR A 358 5.15 4.16 -19.53
CA THR A 358 4.84 3.43 -18.29
C THR A 358 4.55 4.39 -17.13
N PHE A 359 5.34 5.46 -17.01
CA PHE A 359 5.09 6.49 -16.00
C PHE A 359 3.77 7.22 -16.24
N GLN A 360 3.47 7.62 -17.48
CA GLN A 360 2.19 8.26 -17.84
C GLN A 360 0.99 7.36 -17.53
N GLN A 361 1.11 6.05 -17.76
CA GLN A 361 0.07 5.08 -17.42
C GLN A 361 -0.17 4.98 -15.90
N ALA A 362 0.87 5.21 -15.07
CA ALA A 362 0.74 5.17 -13.62
C ALA A 362 0.08 6.42 -13.02
N VAL A 363 0.19 7.56 -13.71
CA VAL A 363 -0.30 8.86 -13.23
C VAL A 363 -1.13 9.63 -14.26
N PRO A 364 -2.18 9.01 -14.86
CA PRO A 364 -2.99 9.63 -15.92
C PRO A 364 -3.65 10.96 -15.52
N TYR A 365 -3.90 11.18 -14.23
CA TYR A 365 -4.54 12.40 -13.74
C TYR A 365 -3.64 13.25 -12.84
N SER A 366 -2.73 12.63 -12.09
CA SER A 366 -1.89 13.31 -11.10
C SER A 366 -0.50 13.68 -11.62
N SER A 367 -0.19 13.48 -12.91
CA SER A 367 1.13 13.75 -13.50
C SER A 367 1.76 15.10 -13.14
N SER A 368 0.97 16.16 -12.93
CA SER A 368 1.46 17.48 -12.54
C SER A 368 1.97 17.60 -11.10
N LEU A 369 1.63 16.65 -10.23
CA LEU A 369 2.07 16.61 -8.83
C LEU A 369 3.44 15.94 -8.68
N TRP A 370 3.93 15.31 -9.74
CA TRP A 370 5.15 14.53 -9.70
C TRP A 370 6.29 15.31 -10.38
N PRO A 371 7.43 15.49 -9.70
CA PRO A 371 8.60 16.10 -10.33
C PRO A 371 9.05 15.20 -11.51
N ARG A 372 9.27 15.82 -12.67
CA ARG A 372 9.77 15.15 -13.89
C ARG A 372 11.25 14.83 -13.79
#